data_AF-A0A932MQB3-F1
#
_entry.id   AF-A0A932MQB3-F1
#
_cell.length_a   1.000
_cell.length_b   1.000
_cell.length_c   1.000
_cell.angle_alpha   90.00
_cell.angle_beta   90.00
_cell.angle_gamma   90.00
#
_symmetry.space_group_name_H-M   'P 1'
#
loop_
_entity.id
_entity.type
_entity.pdbx_description
1 polymer ?
#
loop_
_entity_poly.entity_id
_entity_poly.type
_entity_poly.pdbx_seq_one_letter_code
_entity_poly.pdbx_strand_id
1 'polypeptide(L)'
;MKNRNRLLKGFLVFSCFFSLQPVFVQGQTSNISGVVNTCYHVIEIIPAKACIRLSSTAGLAVNKKILLVQMKGATINTGNNSSFGTVTALNEAGNYETGTICSIIGDSVFLFHLLQNTYTPVTGKVQLVPFAEYVSANVTDTIKASSWNNSSGTGGVIALYAEQDITLNAPVYADSAGFRGGSYLLSNGTCSDVLPANGYIYNASSSSPQNGAAKGESITDLTAAQSGGRGAAANGGGGGNNHNNSGGGGANLDAGGTGGGNSSSGVACTATFRGEAGKSLSSNSGQKIYSGGGGGSGHSNNGLSNVSGAPGGGIVFIWANNLIGNSRLITASGGNGGSSLSDGAGGGGGGGTIILHISSYTGPVTVQANGGNGGNSNDGGNIGRCFGGGGGGSGGVIYFTAALPAVTTSVTGGTAGIESGRDLSCNPVPQAAAAGTNGRVITNYTFTRSTNPAGYCSLLLSADFISFTAALINERTVLDWEVADPGGIKNFLVEKRNAVGNWETIGTLPGADREYHYSYTDPSAARGYRYYRIRIAGKDNTIVYSAIKSVFLETPADFIFYPNPAGNEVHIIRRSPLTALLKLSDLAGRVVMQKQVHTKEINLTLSRVARGIYLLSIDGLVKKLEIR
;
A
#
# COMPACT_ATOMS: atom_id res chain seq x y z
N MET A 1 20.12 -81.51 42.72
CA MET A 1 18.77 -81.59 43.30
C MET A 1 17.96 -80.39 42.81
N LYS A 2 16.74 -80.62 42.27
CA LYS A 2 15.57 -79.71 42.07
C LYS A 2 15.87 -78.25 41.64
N ASN A 3 15.23 -77.65 40.63
CA ASN A 3 13.84 -77.75 40.22
C ASN A 3 13.61 -77.03 38.87
N ARG A 4 12.56 -77.45 38.16
CA ARG A 4 12.01 -76.89 36.91
C ARG A 4 11.57 -75.42 37.05
N ASN A 5 11.62 -74.65 35.96
CA ASN A 5 10.49 -73.82 35.52
C ASN A 5 10.57 -73.47 34.02
N ARG A 6 9.58 -73.94 33.26
CA ARG A 6 9.18 -73.46 31.93
C ARG A 6 8.23 -72.27 32.13
N LEU A 7 8.35 -71.21 31.34
CA LEU A 7 7.28 -70.23 31.15
C LEU A 7 7.25 -69.71 29.71
N LEU A 8 6.02 -69.67 29.19
CA LEU A 8 5.59 -69.43 27.81
C LEU A 8 6.01 -68.05 27.27
N LYS A 9 6.37 -68.00 25.98
CA LYS A 9 6.40 -66.76 25.19
C LYS A 9 4.98 -66.44 24.71
N GLY A 10 4.36 -65.39 25.26
CA GLY A 10 3.15 -64.77 24.73
C GLY A 10 3.51 -63.57 23.86
N PHE A 11 3.14 -63.60 22.57
CA PHE A 11 3.20 -62.45 21.67
C PHE A 11 1.93 -61.61 21.88
N LEU A 12 2.08 -60.38 22.36
CA LEU A 12 1.01 -59.38 22.45
C LEU A 12 1.17 -58.42 21.27
N VAL A 13 0.25 -58.49 20.31
CA VAL A 13 0.12 -57.52 19.21
C VAL A 13 -0.67 -56.33 19.76
N PHE A 14 0.00 -55.18 19.92
CA PHE A 14 -0.65 -53.91 20.24
C PHE A 14 -1.12 -53.27 18.92
N SER A 15 -2.41 -53.40 18.60
CA SER A 15 -3.04 -52.65 17.51
C SER A 15 -3.33 -51.22 18.00
N CYS A 16 -2.43 -50.29 17.69
CA CYS A 16 -2.68 -48.86 17.85
C CYS A 16 -3.72 -48.40 16.80
N PHE A 17 -4.97 -48.20 17.24
CA PHE A 17 -5.97 -47.46 16.47
C PHE A 17 -5.58 -45.98 16.46
N PHE A 18 -5.00 -45.51 15.35
CA PHE A 18 -4.89 -44.08 15.07
C PHE A 18 -6.28 -43.56 14.66
N SER A 19 -6.96 -42.85 15.56
CA SER A 19 -8.15 -42.07 15.19
C SER A 19 -7.69 -40.83 14.41
N LEU A 20 -7.81 -40.88 13.08
CA LEU A 20 -7.68 -39.71 12.22
C LEU A 20 -8.88 -38.78 12.46
N GLN A 21 -8.69 -37.76 13.29
CA GLN A 21 -9.57 -36.61 13.35
C GLN A 21 -9.33 -35.77 12.07
N PRO A 22 -10.36 -35.34 11.33
CA PRO A 22 -10.17 -34.47 10.19
C PRO A 22 -9.71 -33.09 10.69
N VAL A 23 -8.44 -32.76 10.43
CA VAL A 23 -7.94 -31.40 10.56
C VAL A 23 -8.56 -30.59 9.43
N PHE A 24 -9.49 -29.69 9.77
CA PHE A 24 -9.94 -28.67 8.83
C PHE A 24 -8.77 -27.71 8.59
N VAL A 25 -8.17 -27.75 7.40
CA VAL A 25 -7.13 -26.80 6.98
C VAL A 25 -7.83 -25.52 6.52
N GLN A 26 -7.81 -24.47 7.34
CA GLN A 26 -8.10 -23.11 6.88
C GLN A 26 -7.07 -22.68 5.83
N GLY A 27 -7.48 -21.90 4.83
CA GLY A 27 -6.58 -21.35 3.82
C GLY A 27 -5.33 -20.72 4.45
N GLN A 28 -4.16 -20.98 3.90
CA GLN A 28 -2.88 -20.58 4.48
C GLN A 28 -2.82 -19.05 4.67
N THR A 29 -2.95 -18.61 5.92
CA THR A 29 -2.77 -17.21 6.32
C THR A 29 -1.35 -17.00 6.83
N SER A 30 -0.63 -16.04 6.25
CA SER A 30 0.73 -15.68 6.68
C SER A 30 0.69 -14.51 7.66
N ASN A 31 1.38 -14.64 8.80
CA ASN A 31 1.58 -13.51 9.72
C ASN A 31 2.68 -12.59 9.18
N ILE A 32 2.41 -11.28 9.15
CA ILE A 32 3.31 -10.27 8.56
C ILE A 32 3.47 -9.05 9.46
N SER A 33 4.66 -8.44 9.42
CA SER A 33 5.07 -7.27 10.20
C SER A 33 6.36 -6.67 9.66
N GLY A 34 6.73 -5.46 10.10
CA GLY A 34 8.01 -4.83 9.78
C GLY A 34 8.09 -4.33 8.33
N VAL A 35 9.30 -4.29 7.78
CA VAL A 35 9.51 -3.93 6.37
C VAL A 35 9.24 -5.15 5.50
N VAL A 36 8.23 -5.04 4.63
CA VAL A 36 7.74 -6.17 3.79
C VAL A 36 8.19 -6.07 2.33
N ASN A 37 8.73 -4.93 1.90
CA ASN A 37 9.19 -4.71 0.52
C ASN A 37 10.69 -4.41 0.48
N THR A 38 11.37 -4.97 -0.52
CA THR A 38 12.72 -4.57 -0.93
C THR A 38 12.60 -3.71 -2.19
N CYS A 39 13.15 -2.50 -2.17
CA CYS A 39 13.13 -1.59 -3.32
C CYS A 39 14.43 -1.72 -4.13
N TYR A 40 14.31 -1.87 -5.46
CA TYR A 40 15.44 -2.05 -6.36
C TYR A 40 15.64 -0.80 -7.21
N HIS A 41 16.86 -0.25 -7.21
CA HIS A 41 17.22 0.84 -8.11
C HIS A 41 17.27 0.34 -9.55
N VAL A 42 16.54 1.01 -10.44
CA VAL A 42 16.51 0.71 -11.87
C VAL A 42 17.64 1.48 -12.56
N ILE A 43 18.49 0.76 -13.27
CA ILE A 43 19.63 1.31 -14.01
C ILE A 43 19.19 1.75 -15.40
N GLU A 44 18.41 0.90 -16.08
CA GLU A 44 18.02 1.08 -17.48
C GLU A 44 16.67 0.40 -17.73
N ILE A 45 15.89 0.95 -18.67
CA ILE A 45 14.68 0.33 -19.20
C ILE A 45 14.84 0.24 -20.71
N ILE A 46 14.57 -0.94 -21.27
CA ILE A 46 14.57 -1.21 -22.70
C ILE A 46 13.12 -1.53 -23.11
N PRO A 47 12.31 -0.51 -23.48
CA PRO A 47 10.86 -0.67 -23.65
C PRO A 47 10.48 -1.72 -24.69
N ALA A 48 11.20 -1.79 -25.80
CA ALA A 48 10.96 -2.75 -26.89
C ALA A 48 11.05 -4.22 -26.45
N LYS A 49 11.68 -4.50 -25.30
CA LYS A 49 11.82 -5.84 -24.74
C LYS A 49 11.06 -6.04 -23.43
N ALA A 50 10.33 -5.01 -22.96
CA ALA A 50 9.81 -4.95 -21.58
C ALA A 50 10.88 -5.32 -20.53
N CYS A 51 12.12 -4.90 -20.78
CA CYS A 51 13.27 -5.26 -19.96
C CYS A 51 13.64 -4.10 -19.03
N ILE A 52 13.90 -4.44 -17.77
CA ILE A 52 14.29 -3.51 -16.71
C ILE A 52 15.57 -4.05 -16.09
N ARG A 53 16.67 -3.31 -16.23
CA ARG A 53 17.95 -3.62 -15.58
C ARG A 53 17.99 -3.03 -14.19
N LEU A 54 18.43 -3.82 -13.23
CA LEU A 54 18.43 -3.49 -11.81
C LEU A 54 19.84 -3.53 -11.24
N SER A 55 20.06 -2.75 -10.18
CA SER A 55 21.28 -2.84 -9.34
C SER A 55 21.51 -4.23 -8.72
N SER A 56 20.45 -5.01 -8.53
CA SER A 56 20.49 -6.41 -8.12
C SER A 56 19.17 -7.08 -8.47
N THR A 57 19.19 -8.39 -8.72
CA THR A 57 17.99 -9.23 -8.89
C THR A 57 17.80 -10.20 -7.72
N ALA A 58 18.65 -10.12 -6.68
CA ALA A 58 18.58 -11.01 -5.53
C ALA A 58 17.22 -10.86 -4.81
N GLY A 59 16.55 -12.00 -4.57
CA GLY A 59 15.22 -12.04 -3.94
C GLY A 59 14.04 -11.83 -4.88
N LEU A 60 14.27 -11.58 -6.17
CA LEU A 60 13.21 -11.57 -7.19
C LEU A 60 12.95 -12.98 -7.73
N ALA A 61 11.74 -13.20 -8.21
CA ALA A 61 11.30 -14.45 -8.80
C ALA A 61 10.45 -14.21 -10.05
N VAL A 62 10.40 -15.19 -10.93
CA VAL A 62 9.43 -15.23 -12.03
C VAL A 62 8.01 -15.29 -11.47
N ASN A 63 7.03 -14.77 -12.23
CA ASN A 63 5.62 -14.59 -11.88
C ASN A 63 5.33 -13.60 -10.74
N LYS A 64 6.35 -12.91 -10.23
CA LYS A 64 6.20 -11.89 -9.19
C LYS A 64 5.53 -10.64 -9.74
N LYS A 65 4.49 -10.13 -9.06
CA LYS A 65 3.96 -8.79 -9.33
C LYS A 65 4.93 -7.72 -8.85
N ILE A 66 5.06 -6.67 -9.65
CA ILE A 66 5.90 -5.51 -9.34
C ILE A 66 5.10 -4.23 -9.50
N LEU A 67 5.50 -3.22 -8.74
CA LEU A 67 5.20 -1.82 -8.95
C LEU A 67 6.48 -1.15 -9.45
N LEU A 68 6.43 -0.57 -10.64
CA LEU A 68 7.47 0.33 -11.14
C LEU A 68 7.02 1.75 -10.86
N VAL A 69 7.87 2.58 -10.26
CA VAL A 69 7.52 3.97 -9.93
C VAL A 69 8.71 4.90 -10.10
N GLN A 70 8.47 6.05 -10.72
CA GLN A 70 9.43 7.13 -10.87
C GLN A 70 9.20 8.22 -9.84
N MET A 71 10.19 8.46 -8.97
CA MET A 71 10.01 9.35 -7.83
C MET A 71 10.28 10.81 -8.17
N LYS A 72 11.18 11.09 -9.11
CA LYS A 72 11.64 12.44 -9.46
C LYS A 72 11.68 12.66 -10.97
N GLY A 73 12.08 13.86 -11.38
CA GLY A 73 12.34 14.20 -12.78
C GLY A 73 11.55 15.40 -13.30
N ALA A 74 10.81 16.10 -12.44
CA ALA A 74 10.09 17.30 -12.84
C ALA A 74 11.02 18.48 -13.10
N THR A 75 10.66 19.30 -14.08
CA THR A 75 11.34 20.57 -14.39
C THR A 75 10.66 21.71 -13.64
N ILE A 76 11.47 22.57 -13.02
CA ILE A 76 11.03 23.76 -12.32
C ILE A 76 11.70 25.02 -12.89
N ASN A 77 11.11 26.19 -12.63
CA ASN A 77 11.83 27.45 -12.78
C ASN A 77 12.95 27.54 -11.72
N THR A 78 14.19 27.79 -12.15
CA THR A 78 15.39 27.79 -11.30
C THR A 78 15.95 29.19 -11.04
N GLY A 79 15.30 30.24 -11.55
CA GLY A 79 15.71 31.62 -11.34
C GLY A 79 15.59 32.06 -9.87
N ASN A 80 16.48 32.93 -9.42
CA ASN A 80 16.44 33.47 -8.05
C ASN A 80 15.37 34.58 -7.91
N ASN A 81 14.10 34.21 -8.02
CA ASN A 81 12.95 35.10 -7.94
C ASN A 81 11.71 34.36 -7.44
N SER A 82 10.57 35.05 -7.34
CA SER A 82 9.30 34.51 -6.83
C SER A 82 8.77 33.30 -7.60
N SER A 83 9.20 33.10 -8.83
CA SER A 83 8.82 31.96 -9.66
C SER A 83 9.65 30.71 -9.37
N PHE A 84 10.74 30.79 -8.57
CA PHE A 84 11.58 29.66 -8.24
C PHE A 84 10.76 28.45 -7.79
N GLY A 85 11.09 27.27 -8.31
CA GLY A 85 10.45 26.02 -7.97
C GLY A 85 9.06 25.79 -8.56
N THR A 86 8.50 26.75 -9.32
CA THR A 86 7.24 26.53 -10.04
C THR A 86 7.46 25.42 -11.05
N VAL A 87 6.64 24.36 -10.96
CA VAL A 87 6.70 23.23 -11.88
C VAL A 87 6.26 23.71 -13.27
N THR A 88 7.17 23.64 -14.23
CA THR A 88 6.87 23.96 -15.64
C THR A 88 6.48 22.70 -16.42
N ALA A 89 7.00 21.54 -16.02
CA ALA A 89 6.60 20.25 -16.53
C ALA A 89 6.82 19.16 -15.46
N LEU A 90 5.83 18.28 -15.30
CA LEU A 90 5.97 17.09 -14.43
C LEU A 90 6.90 16.03 -15.05
N ASN A 91 7.09 16.06 -16.37
CA ASN A 91 7.81 15.03 -17.13
C ASN A 91 7.33 13.62 -16.71
N GLU A 92 8.24 12.69 -16.48
CA GLU A 92 7.94 11.33 -16.01
C GLU A 92 7.85 11.22 -14.48
N ALA A 93 8.04 12.31 -13.71
CA ALA A 93 7.91 12.25 -12.25
C ALA A 93 6.50 11.78 -11.87
N GLY A 94 6.44 10.82 -10.94
CA GLY A 94 5.21 10.17 -10.49
C GLY A 94 4.58 9.18 -11.47
N ASN A 95 5.20 8.93 -12.65
CA ASN A 95 4.79 7.81 -13.49
C ASN A 95 4.95 6.52 -12.69
N TYR A 96 3.95 5.66 -12.79
CA TYR A 96 3.99 4.34 -12.17
C TYR A 96 3.16 3.37 -13.00
N GLU A 97 3.46 2.08 -12.87
CA GLU A 97 2.60 1.02 -13.36
C GLU A 97 2.88 -0.31 -12.67
N THR A 98 1.92 -1.21 -12.74
CA THR A 98 2.09 -2.59 -12.27
C THR A 98 2.45 -3.53 -13.41
N GLY A 99 3.31 -4.51 -13.11
CA GLY A 99 3.77 -5.52 -14.06
C GLY A 99 3.90 -6.89 -13.42
N THR A 100 4.26 -7.89 -14.20
CA THR A 100 4.57 -9.24 -13.70
C THR A 100 5.83 -9.74 -14.39
N ILE A 101 6.80 -10.19 -13.60
CA ILE A 101 8.08 -10.71 -14.11
C ILE A 101 7.82 -12.02 -14.84
N CYS A 102 8.24 -12.13 -16.10
CA CYS A 102 8.22 -13.36 -16.87
C CYS A 102 9.58 -14.09 -16.83
N SER A 103 10.69 -13.36 -16.77
CA SER A 103 12.03 -13.94 -16.76
C SER A 103 13.04 -13.05 -16.05
N ILE A 104 14.10 -13.65 -15.55
CA ILE A 104 15.24 -12.97 -14.91
C ILE A 104 16.52 -13.52 -15.54
N ILE A 105 17.32 -12.65 -16.16
CA ILE A 105 18.60 -13.01 -16.78
C ILE A 105 19.65 -12.03 -16.29
N GLY A 106 20.59 -12.52 -15.48
CA GLY A 106 21.61 -11.68 -14.86
C GLY A 106 21.00 -10.56 -14.01
N ASP A 107 21.27 -9.32 -14.39
CA ASP A 107 20.78 -8.09 -13.74
C ASP A 107 19.44 -7.59 -14.30
N SER A 108 18.85 -8.31 -15.24
CA SER A 108 17.67 -7.89 -16.00
C SER A 108 16.43 -8.68 -15.61
N VAL A 109 15.31 -7.97 -15.44
CA VAL A 109 13.98 -8.58 -15.36
C VAL A 109 13.18 -8.24 -16.61
N PHE A 110 12.42 -9.20 -17.12
CA PHE A 110 11.54 -9.05 -18.27
C PHE A 110 10.10 -9.18 -17.81
N LEU A 111 9.19 -8.35 -18.34
CA LEU A 111 7.78 -8.37 -17.95
C LEU A 111 6.92 -9.02 -19.04
N PHE A 112 5.85 -9.72 -18.63
CA PHE A 112 4.86 -10.31 -19.55
C PHE A 112 4.22 -9.30 -20.50
N HIS A 113 4.15 -8.03 -20.11
CA HIS A 113 3.52 -6.97 -20.88
C HIS A 113 4.46 -5.78 -21.08
N LEU A 114 4.38 -5.12 -22.23
CA LEU A 114 5.10 -3.89 -22.52
C LEU A 114 4.69 -2.78 -21.55
N LEU A 115 5.63 -1.90 -21.18
CA LEU A 115 5.32 -0.76 -20.32
C LEU A 115 4.43 0.25 -21.05
N GLN A 116 3.46 0.83 -20.34
CA GLN A 116 2.58 1.87 -20.89
C GLN A 116 3.18 3.27 -20.75
N ASN A 117 3.87 3.53 -19.65
CA ASN A 117 4.49 4.82 -19.39
C ASN A 117 5.95 4.84 -19.85
N THR A 118 6.44 6.06 -20.08
CA THR A 118 7.87 6.33 -20.23
C THR A 118 8.50 6.57 -18.87
N TYR A 119 9.79 6.26 -18.76
CA TYR A 119 10.59 6.39 -17.55
C TYR A 119 11.98 6.88 -17.89
N THR A 120 12.61 7.59 -16.95
CA THR A 120 13.98 8.08 -17.04
C THR A 120 14.82 7.56 -15.87
N PRO A 121 15.29 6.28 -15.89
CA PRO A 121 15.92 5.63 -14.73
C PRO A 121 17.06 6.42 -14.06
N VAL A 122 17.97 6.98 -14.86
CA VAL A 122 19.18 7.66 -14.38
C VAL A 122 18.86 8.97 -13.66
N THR A 123 18.01 9.82 -14.25
CA THR A 123 17.71 11.17 -13.74
C THR A 123 16.44 11.23 -12.91
N GLY A 124 15.46 10.37 -13.18
CA GLY A 124 14.14 10.35 -12.58
C GLY A 124 14.02 9.53 -11.30
N LYS A 125 15.08 8.82 -10.88
CA LYS A 125 15.07 7.94 -9.68
C LYS A 125 13.93 6.93 -9.74
N VAL A 126 14.03 6.02 -10.71
CA VAL A 126 13.05 4.94 -10.90
C VAL A 126 13.41 3.77 -9.99
N GLN A 127 12.40 3.23 -9.31
CA GLN A 127 12.53 2.04 -8.48
C GLN A 127 11.50 0.97 -8.87
N LEU A 128 11.93 -0.29 -8.81
CA LEU A 128 11.07 -1.46 -8.90
C LEU A 128 10.82 -1.99 -7.49
N VAL A 129 9.55 -2.18 -7.15
CA VAL A 129 9.09 -2.67 -5.85
C VAL A 129 8.26 -3.93 -6.08
N PRO A 130 8.75 -5.14 -5.78
CA PRO A 130 7.93 -6.34 -5.83
C PRO A 130 6.84 -6.25 -4.77
N PHE A 131 5.62 -6.65 -5.12
CA PHE A 131 4.56 -6.80 -4.14
C PHE A 131 4.94 -7.91 -3.15
N ALA A 132 4.71 -7.67 -1.87
CA ALA A 132 4.70 -8.74 -0.88
C ALA A 132 3.40 -9.53 -1.11
N GLU A 133 3.52 -10.76 -1.61
CA GLU A 133 2.39 -11.55 -2.11
C GLU A 133 2.04 -12.68 -1.15
N TYR A 134 0.75 -12.83 -0.86
CA TYR A 134 0.21 -13.84 0.04
C TYR A 134 -1.08 -14.43 -0.52
N VAL A 135 -1.46 -15.62 -0.06
CA VAL A 135 -2.84 -16.11 -0.28
C VAL A 135 -3.79 -15.31 0.62
N SER A 136 -3.56 -15.37 1.92
CA SER A 136 -4.13 -14.46 2.92
C SER A 136 -3.02 -13.95 3.84
N ALA A 137 -3.17 -12.74 4.36
CA ALA A 137 -2.21 -12.11 5.28
C ALA A 137 -2.87 -11.66 6.58
N ASN A 138 -2.18 -11.86 7.70
CA ASN A 138 -2.55 -11.37 9.02
C ASN A 138 -1.46 -10.41 9.52
N VAL A 139 -1.79 -9.13 9.62
CA VAL A 139 -0.86 -8.08 10.07
C VAL A 139 -0.80 -8.13 11.59
N THR A 140 0.18 -8.84 12.14
CA THR A 140 0.30 -9.10 13.59
C THR A 140 1.04 -8.01 14.34
N ASP A 141 1.91 -7.27 13.66
CA ASP A 141 2.57 -6.06 14.14
C ASP A 141 2.74 -5.09 12.96
N THR A 142 3.12 -3.85 13.26
CA THR A 142 3.15 -2.73 12.32
C THR A 142 3.98 -3.04 11.09
N ILE A 143 3.37 -2.92 9.91
CA ILE A 143 4.10 -2.91 8.63
C ILE A 143 4.63 -1.50 8.40
N LYS A 144 5.91 -1.38 8.02
CA LYS A 144 6.58 -0.09 7.83
C LYS A 144 7.21 0.00 6.44
N ALA A 145 7.16 1.19 5.84
CA ALA A 145 8.00 1.52 4.70
C ALA A 145 9.44 1.75 5.19
N SER A 146 10.43 1.32 4.39
CA SER A 146 11.76 1.92 4.51
C SER A 146 11.69 3.40 4.15
N SER A 147 12.42 4.28 4.84
CA SER A 147 12.46 5.70 4.47
C SER A 147 13.06 5.90 3.08
N TRP A 148 12.58 6.91 2.36
CA TRP A 148 13.16 7.36 1.09
C TRP A 148 14.64 7.71 1.25
N ASN A 149 15.45 7.26 0.28
CA ASN A 149 16.86 7.60 0.16
C ASN A 149 17.17 8.12 -1.24
N ASN A 150 17.45 9.43 -1.35
CA ASN A 150 17.73 10.07 -2.64
C ASN A 150 19.02 9.56 -3.32
N SER A 151 20.00 9.12 -2.52
CA SER A 151 21.29 8.65 -3.04
C SER A 151 21.14 7.33 -3.78
N SER A 152 20.38 6.38 -3.21
CA SER A 152 20.04 5.13 -3.89
C SER A 152 18.85 5.25 -4.85
N GLY A 153 18.02 6.28 -4.69
CA GLY A 153 16.77 6.45 -5.45
C GLY A 153 15.70 5.43 -5.08
N THR A 154 15.70 4.93 -3.84
CA THR A 154 14.82 3.84 -3.39
C THR A 154 14.22 4.11 -2.01
N GLY A 155 13.13 3.41 -1.69
CA GLY A 155 12.41 3.50 -0.41
C GLY A 155 11.12 4.31 -0.52
N GLY A 156 10.44 4.46 0.62
CA GLY A 156 9.20 5.23 0.76
C GLY A 156 7.94 4.53 0.23
N VAL A 157 7.98 3.23 -0.05
CA VAL A 157 6.88 2.48 -0.69
C VAL A 157 6.52 1.22 0.09
N ILE A 158 5.23 0.98 0.30
CA ILE A 158 4.65 -0.30 0.71
C ILE A 158 3.78 -0.82 -0.44
N ALA A 159 4.02 -2.05 -0.90
CA ALA A 159 3.23 -2.72 -1.93
C ALA A 159 2.81 -4.11 -1.43
N LEU A 160 1.52 -4.30 -1.14
CA LEU A 160 0.95 -5.54 -0.61
C LEU A 160 -0.03 -6.15 -1.60
N TYR A 161 0.07 -7.47 -1.80
CA TYR A 161 -0.86 -8.24 -2.60
C TYR A 161 -1.35 -9.46 -1.81
N ALA A 162 -2.66 -9.67 -1.75
CA ALA A 162 -3.24 -10.91 -1.28
C ALA A 162 -4.27 -11.43 -2.28
N GLU A 163 -4.27 -12.73 -2.56
CA GLU A 163 -5.32 -13.34 -3.39
C GLU A 163 -6.70 -13.28 -2.72
N GLN A 164 -6.73 -13.35 -1.39
CA GLN A 164 -7.92 -13.38 -0.57
C GLN A 164 -7.91 -12.22 0.44
N ASP A 165 -7.67 -12.52 1.72
CA ASP A 165 -7.88 -11.61 2.84
C ASP A 165 -6.58 -10.92 3.27
N ILE A 166 -6.67 -9.64 3.60
CA ILE A 166 -5.71 -8.97 4.48
C ILE A 166 -6.45 -8.63 5.78
N THR A 167 -6.03 -9.23 6.89
CA THR A 167 -6.55 -8.94 8.23
C THR A 167 -5.63 -7.98 8.95
N LEU A 168 -6.15 -6.81 9.33
CA LEU A 168 -5.38 -5.81 10.06
C LEU A 168 -5.54 -6.02 11.58
N ASN A 169 -4.57 -6.64 12.24
CA ASN A 169 -4.47 -6.67 13.70
C ASN A 169 -3.48 -5.63 14.26
N ALA A 170 -2.68 -5.03 13.38
CA ALA A 170 -1.77 -3.92 13.60
C ALA A 170 -1.76 -2.98 12.37
N PRO A 171 -1.20 -1.76 12.46
CA PRO A 171 -1.31 -0.77 11.39
C PRO A 171 -0.34 -1.02 10.21
N VAL A 172 -0.69 -0.42 9.06
CA VAL A 172 0.21 -0.26 7.90
C VAL A 172 0.67 1.19 7.87
N TYR A 173 1.98 1.42 7.99
CA TYR A 173 2.56 2.69 8.39
C TYR A 173 3.65 3.17 7.42
N ALA A 174 3.30 4.11 6.55
CA ALA A 174 4.22 4.80 5.65
C ALA A 174 4.39 6.29 6.01
N ASP A 175 4.04 6.70 7.23
CA ASP A 175 4.23 8.09 7.65
C ASP A 175 5.70 8.45 7.62
N SER A 176 6.00 9.70 7.27
CA SER A 176 7.37 10.24 7.28
C SER A 176 8.38 9.44 6.44
N ALA A 177 7.90 8.56 5.55
CA ALA A 177 8.74 7.71 4.70
C ALA A 177 9.00 8.30 3.30
N GLY A 178 8.33 9.40 2.97
CA GLY A 178 8.46 10.13 1.70
C GLY A 178 9.67 11.06 1.65
N PHE A 179 9.58 12.14 0.87
CA PHE A 179 10.71 13.05 0.67
C PHE A 179 11.18 13.67 2.00
N ARG A 180 12.49 13.80 2.16
CA ARG A 180 13.10 14.28 3.41
C ARG A 180 12.80 15.76 3.64
N GLY A 181 12.61 16.13 4.90
CA GLY A 181 12.55 17.54 5.29
C GLY A 181 13.90 18.24 5.18
N GLY A 182 13.87 19.57 5.16
CA GLY A 182 15.08 20.40 5.16
C GLY A 182 15.88 20.19 6.44
N SER A 183 17.17 19.88 6.30
CA SER A 183 18.07 19.66 7.43
C SER A 183 18.24 20.92 8.28
N TYR A 184 18.26 20.73 9.59
CA TYR A 184 18.67 21.76 10.54
C TYR A 184 20.16 22.07 10.37
N LEU A 185 20.48 23.36 10.31
CA LEU A 185 21.84 23.89 10.33
C LEU A 185 21.88 25.13 11.20
N LEU A 186 22.89 25.19 12.08
CA LEU A 186 23.10 26.34 12.96
C LEU A 186 23.80 27.48 12.20
N SER A 187 23.16 28.64 12.18
CA SER A 187 23.71 29.89 11.67
C SER A 187 24.55 30.59 12.75
N ASN A 188 25.50 31.44 12.35
CA ASN A 188 26.31 32.23 13.28
C ASN A 188 25.61 33.52 13.77
N GLY A 189 24.38 33.78 13.32
CA GLY A 189 23.55 34.89 13.79
C GLY A 189 23.81 36.24 13.14
N THR A 190 24.71 36.35 12.18
CA THR A 190 24.90 37.60 11.42
C THR A 190 23.71 37.85 10.50
N CYS A 191 23.22 39.09 10.49
CA CYS A 191 22.08 39.52 9.68
C CYS A 191 22.12 41.02 9.37
N SER A 192 21.39 41.45 8.34
CA SER A 192 21.38 42.84 7.86
C SER A 192 19.99 43.25 7.39
N ASP A 193 19.54 44.45 7.77
CA ASP A 193 18.30 45.03 7.25
C ASP A 193 18.52 45.88 5.98
N VAL A 194 19.75 46.37 5.76
CA VAL A 194 20.10 47.19 4.58
C VAL A 194 20.32 46.31 3.34
N LEU A 195 20.94 45.14 3.54
CA LEU A 195 21.18 44.15 2.50
C LEU A 195 20.70 42.78 2.99
N PRO A 196 19.38 42.60 3.19
CA PRO A 196 18.88 41.37 3.74
C PRO A 196 18.97 40.21 2.75
N ALA A 197 19.17 39.01 3.27
CA ALA A 197 19.12 37.80 2.48
C ALA A 197 17.68 37.45 2.06
N ASN A 198 17.20 38.08 1.00
CA ASN A 198 15.83 37.93 0.49
C ASN A 198 15.71 36.91 -0.66
N GLY A 199 16.81 36.26 -1.03
CA GLY A 199 16.90 35.35 -2.17
C GLY A 199 16.04 34.10 -2.00
N TYR A 200 15.53 33.61 -3.13
CA TYR A 200 14.77 32.38 -3.20
C TYR A 200 15.67 31.15 -3.21
N ILE A 201 16.95 31.29 -3.58
CA ILE A 201 17.95 30.22 -3.57
C ILE A 201 19.22 30.65 -2.82
N TYR A 202 19.77 29.70 -2.07
CA TYR A 202 21.06 29.78 -1.40
C TYR A 202 21.70 28.38 -1.32
N ASN A 203 22.99 28.35 -1.02
CA ASN A 203 23.68 27.11 -0.69
C ASN A 203 23.59 26.84 0.82
N ALA A 204 22.72 25.92 1.23
CA ALA A 204 22.54 25.55 2.63
C ALA A 204 23.80 24.91 3.25
N SER A 205 24.68 24.27 2.46
CA SER A 205 25.88 23.59 2.99
C SER A 205 27.15 24.46 3.06
N SER A 206 27.10 25.69 2.55
CA SER A 206 28.23 26.62 2.65
C SER A 206 28.28 27.27 4.03
N SER A 207 29.46 27.67 4.52
CA SER A 207 29.69 28.41 5.78
C SER A 207 29.10 29.84 5.81
N SER A 208 28.24 30.16 4.84
CA SER A 208 27.32 31.31 4.83
C SER A 208 25.84 30.85 4.87
N PRO A 209 25.43 29.94 5.80
CA PRO A 209 24.02 29.52 5.92
C PRO A 209 23.13 30.63 6.51
N GLN A 210 23.73 31.78 6.87
CA GLN A 210 23.10 33.04 7.30
C GLN A 210 21.97 33.50 6.40
N ASN A 211 22.05 33.17 5.11
CA ASN A 211 21.16 33.72 4.12
C ASN A 211 19.82 32.95 3.98
N GLY A 212 19.85 31.62 4.15
CA GLY A 212 18.66 30.79 3.92
C GLY A 212 18.83 29.34 4.35
N ALA A 213 17.91 28.87 5.19
CA ALA A 213 17.85 27.51 5.69
C ALA A 213 17.49 26.50 4.60
N ALA A 214 17.73 25.21 4.86
CA ALA A 214 17.51 24.14 3.92
C ALA A 214 16.03 23.99 3.51
N LYS A 215 15.80 23.77 2.22
CA LYS A 215 14.50 23.42 1.66
C LYS A 215 14.16 21.96 1.93
N GLY A 216 12.87 21.64 1.94
CA GLY A 216 12.39 20.26 1.87
C GLY A 216 12.68 19.63 0.51
N GLU A 217 12.93 18.32 0.51
CA GLU A 217 13.12 17.54 -0.70
C GLU A 217 11.79 17.37 -1.47
N SER A 218 11.89 17.20 -2.79
CA SER A 218 10.74 17.18 -3.70
C SER A 218 10.97 16.28 -4.91
N ILE A 219 10.00 16.26 -5.83
CA ILE A 219 10.04 15.55 -7.12
C ILE A 219 11.09 16.06 -8.12
N THR A 220 11.92 17.02 -7.72
CA THR A 220 13.04 17.52 -8.52
C THR A 220 14.33 17.47 -7.71
N ASP A 221 15.47 17.32 -8.38
CA ASP A 221 16.77 17.39 -7.74
C ASP A 221 17.31 18.82 -7.81
N LEU A 222 17.81 19.31 -6.68
CA LEU A 222 18.41 20.63 -6.56
C LEU A 222 19.92 20.53 -6.52
N THR A 223 20.59 21.50 -7.13
CA THR A 223 22.03 21.67 -6.94
C THR A 223 22.32 22.17 -5.52
N ALA A 224 23.56 22.02 -5.06
CA ALA A 224 23.98 22.57 -3.75
C ALA A 224 23.67 24.07 -3.64
N ALA A 225 23.86 24.84 -4.72
CA ALA A 225 23.57 26.28 -4.77
C ALA A 225 22.08 26.65 -4.61
N GLN A 226 21.19 25.67 -4.72
CA GLN A 226 19.73 25.84 -4.64
C GLN A 226 19.13 25.11 -3.44
N SER A 227 19.95 24.47 -2.60
CA SER A 227 19.50 23.63 -1.49
C SER A 227 18.85 24.41 -0.34
N GLY A 228 19.09 25.72 -0.25
CA GLY A 228 18.56 26.59 0.80
C GLY A 228 17.80 27.80 0.25
N GLY A 229 17.16 28.55 1.16
CA GLY A 229 16.44 29.78 0.87
C GLY A 229 14.92 29.65 0.89
N ARG A 230 14.21 30.78 0.81
CA ARG A 230 12.74 30.84 0.96
C ARG A 230 11.93 30.18 -0.15
N GLY A 231 12.45 30.07 -1.36
CA GLY A 231 11.68 29.51 -2.47
C GLY A 231 11.37 28.02 -2.26
N ALA A 232 10.11 27.62 -2.35
CA ALA A 232 9.72 26.21 -2.35
C ALA A 232 10.09 25.54 -3.68
N ALA A 233 10.68 24.35 -3.64
CA ALA A 233 11.10 23.61 -4.83
C ALA A 233 10.07 22.53 -5.18
N ALA A 234 9.25 22.75 -6.21
CA ALA A 234 8.10 21.89 -6.51
C ALA A 234 7.29 21.64 -5.23
N ASN A 235 7.02 20.38 -4.88
CA ASN A 235 6.25 20.05 -3.68
C ASN A 235 7.03 20.09 -2.35
N GLY A 236 8.33 20.43 -2.35
CA GLY A 236 9.13 20.62 -1.14
C GLY A 236 9.02 22.05 -0.61
N GLY A 237 8.82 22.21 0.69
CA GLY A 237 8.69 23.52 1.36
C GLY A 237 9.99 24.33 1.32
N GLY A 238 9.87 25.66 1.21
CA GLY A 238 11.00 26.57 1.30
C GLY A 238 11.56 26.67 2.72
N GLY A 239 12.87 26.90 2.86
CA GLY A 239 13.48 27.19 4.17
C GLY A 239 13.18 28.62 4.63
N GLY A 240 13.48 28.97 5.88
CA GLY A 240 13.46 30.37 6.31
C GLY A 240 14.73 31.13 5.94
N ASN A 241 14.63 32.42 5.63
CA ASN A 241 15.78 33.30 5.45
C ASN A 241 16.01 34.23 6.67
N ASN A 242 17.15 34.92 6.68
CA ASN A 242 17.48 36.12 7.47
C ASN A 242 16.29 36.82 8.16
N HIS A 243 16.23 36.98 9.48
CA HIS A 243 16.84 36.18 10.55
C HIS A 243 15.69 35.48 11.27
N ASN A 244 15.81 34.19 11.56
CA ASN A 244 14.83 33.41 12.34
C ASN A 244 13.41 33.34 11.74
N ASN A 245 13.30 33.49 10.42
CA ASN A 245 12.06 33.17 9.74
C ASN A 245 11.88 31.65 9.65
N SER A 246 10.63 31.21 9.59
CA SER A 246 10.26 29.80 9.67
C SER A 246 10.12 29.16 8.29
N GLY A 247 10.27 27.83 8.25
CA GLY A 247 10.14 27.05 7.03
C GLY A 247 8.69 26.84 6.59
N GLY A 248 8.48 26.71 5.29
CA GLY A 248 7.19 26.36 4.68
C GLY A 248 6.92 24.85 4.73
N GLY A 249 5.64 24.47 4.72
CA GLY A 249 5.20 23.08 4.71
C GLY A 249 5.36 22.42 3.34
N GLY A 250 5.58 21.11 3.33
CA GLY A 250 5.61 20.29 2.12
C GLY A 250 4.22 20.06 1.53
N ALA A 251 4.18 19.58 0.29
CA ALA A 251 2.97 19.44 -0.51
C ALA A 251 2.84 18.07 -1.19
N ASN A 252 1.65 17.80 -1.72
CA ASN A 252 1.37 16.70 -2.64
C ASN A 252 0.54 17.25 -3.82
N LEU A 253 -0.67 16.71 -4.08
CA LEU A 253 -1.56 17.28 -5.09
C LEU A 253 -2.02 18.70 -4.74
N ASP A 254 -2.08 19.04 -3.47
CA ASP A 254 -2.48 20.36 -2.98
C ASP A 254 -1.30 21.04 -2.26
N ALA A 255 -1.35 22.37 -2.14
CA ALA A 255 -0.24 23.16 -1.64
C ALA A 255 -0.08 23.06 -0.11
N GLY A 256 1.17 23.16 0.34
CA GLY A 256 1.50 23.30 1.77
C GLY A 256 1.15 24.71 2.30
N GLY A 257 1.49 24.96 3.56
CA GLY A 257 1.36 26.26 4.21
C GLY A 257 2.67 27.04 4.17
N THR A 258 2.59 28.36 4.15
CA THR A 258 3.76 29.24 4.28
C THR A 258 4.25 29.27 5.74
N GLY A 259 5.56 29.46 5.93
CA GLY A 259 6.14 29.67 7.25
C GLY A 259 5.74 31.01 7.87
N GLY A 260 5.97 31.18 9.16
CA GLY A 260 5.84 32.45 9.86
C GLY A 260 7.08 33.32 9.70
N GLY A 261 6.90 34.64 9.80
CA GLY A 261 7.98 35.61 9.77
C GLY A 261 8.61 35.86 11.14
N ASN A 262 9.83 36.38 11.17
CA ASN A 262 10.41 37.01 12.35
C ASN A 262 9.99 38.48 12.44
N SER A 263 9.85 39.00 13.65
CA SER A 263 9.75 40.44 13.90
C SER A 263 10.55 40.84 15.12
N SER A 264 11.19 42.00 15.06
CA SER A 264 11.94 42.56 16.17
C SER A 264 11.87 44.08 16.19
N SER A 265 11.81 44.69 17.38
CA SER A 265 11.77 46.14 17.57
C SER A 265 13.04 46.64 18.24
N GLY A 266 13.65 47.70 17.69
CA GLY A 266 14.85 48.32 18.27
C GLY A 266 16.14 47.50 18.09
N VAL A 267 16.11 46.41 17.32
CA VAL A 267 17.25 45.55 17.00
C VAL A 267 17.33 45.39 15.47
N ALA A 268 18.54 45.22 14.93
CA ALA A 268 18.71 44.82 13.53
C ALA A 268 18.02 43.47 13.26
N CYS A 269 17.74 43.18 11.98
CA CYS A 269 17.27 41.89 11.45
C CYS A 269 15.76 41.67 11.54
N THR A 270 15.02 42.69 11.14
CA THR A 270 13.56 42.82 11.23
C THR A 270 12.81 42.25 10.02
N ALA A 271 13.54 41.89 8.96
CA ALA A 271 12.91 41.57 7.69
C ALA A 271 12.23 40.18 7.66
N THR A 272 11.01 40.13 7.11
CA THR A 272 10.17 38.92 7.04
C THR A 272 10.37 38.16 5.73
N PHE A 273 11.22 37.14 5.76
CA PHE A 273 11.53 36.29 4.61
C PHE A 273 11.27 34.81 4.94
N ARG A 274 10.00 34.53 5.24
CA ARG A 274 9.45 33.19 5.50
C ARG A 274 9.63 32.22 4.35
N GLY A 275 9.73 30.94 4.68
CA GLY A 275 9.69 29.87 3.71
C GLY A 275 8.35 29.79 2.99
N GLU A 276 8.41 29.71 1.67
CA GLU A 276 7.24 29.55 0.82
C GLU A 276 6.67 28.14 0.95
N ALA A 277 5.36 28.02 0.73
CA ALA A 277 4.65 26.76 0.72
C ALA A 277 5.13 25.84 -0.41
N GLY A 278 5.26 24.54 -0.13
CA GLY A 278 5.36 23.51 -1.15
C GLY A 278 4.22 23.64 -2.17
N LYS A 279 4.54 23.48 -3.45
CA LYS A 279 3.62 23.72 -4.57
C LYS A 279 2.79 22.49 -4.89
N SER A 280 1.54 22.72 -5.28
CA SER A 280 0.59 21.71 -5.75
C SER A 280 1.09 20.98 -7.01
N LEU A 281 0.88 19.66 -7.05
CA LEU A 281 1.20 18.79 -8.19
C LEU A 281 -0.04 18.32 -8.97
N SER A 282 -1.17 19.01 -8.86
CA SER A 282 -2.46 18.56 -9.41
C SER A 282 -2.63 18.70 -10.93
N SER A 283 -1.63 19.15 -11.68
CA SER A 283 -1.76 19.46 -13.12
C SER A 283 -2.04 18.24 -14.02
N ASN A 284 -1.97 17.02 -13.48
CA ASN A 284 -2.27 15.75 -14.16
C ASN A 284 -3.58 15.10 -13.70
N SER A 285 -4.44 15.83 -12.99
CA SER A 285 -5.70 15.30 -12.43
C SER A 285 -5.54 14.05 -11.55
N GLY A 286 -4.38 13.87 -10.90
CA GLY A 286 -4.11 12.73 -10.02
C GLY A 286 -3.79 11.42 -10.76
N GLN A 287 -3.44 11.46 -12.04
CA GLN A 287 -3.04 10.25 -12.80
C GLN A 287 -1.65 9.72 -12.41
N LYS A 288 -0.73 10.60 -12.02
CA LYS A 288 0.59 10.28 -11.44
C LYS A 288 0.50 10.33 -9.91
N ILE A 289 1.36 9.57 -9.25
CA ILE A 289 1.41 9.45 -7.79
C ILE A 289 2.72 10.00 -7.22
N TYR A 290 2.68 10.52 -6.00
CA TYR A 290 3.85 11.16 -5.40
C TYR A 290 3.95 10.83 -3.91
N SER A 291 5.19 10.65 -3.44
CA SER A 291 5.45 10.85 -2.01
C SER A 291 5.17 12.30 -1.63
N GLY A 292 4.78 12.52 -0.38
CA GLY A 292 4.67 13.86 0.18
C GLY A 292 6.01 14.57 0.16
N GLY A 293 6.00 15.85 -0.17
CA GLY A 293 7.19 16.70 -0.13
C GLY A 293 7.63 16.96 1.31
N GLY A 294 8.94 17.14 1.51
CA GLY A 294 9.47 17.54 2.81
C GLY A 294 9.08 18.98 3.15
N GLY A 295 8.92 19.29 4.42
CA GLY A 295 8.86 20.66 4.92
C GLY A 295 10.26 21.32 4.87
N GLY A 296 10.32 22.64 4.78
CA GLY A 296 11.56 23.41 4.88
C GLY A 296 12.00 23.62 6.34
N SER A 297 13.29 23.81 6.57
CA SER A 297 13.83 24.15 7.89
C SER A 297 13.55 25.60 8.23
N GLY A 298 13.36 25.88 9.52
CA GLY A 298 13.46 27.25 10.03
C GLY A 298 14.92 27.73 10.01
N HIS A 299 15.11 29.05 9.96
CA HIS A 299 16.41 29.65 10.22
C HIS A 299 16.67 29.68 11.73
N SER A 300 17.87 29.28 12.16
CA SER A 300 18.22 29.21 13.59
C SER A 300 19.67 29.61 13.82
N ASN A 301 19.92 30.34 14.90
CA ASN A 301 21.26 30.83 15.24
C ASN A 301 21.66 30.61 16.71
N ASN A 302 20.76 30.13 17.57
CA ASN A 302 21.04 30.01 19.00
C ASN A 302 21.39 28.57 19.45
N GLY A 303 21.09 27.57 18.62
CA GLY A 303 21.44 26.16 18.90
C GLY A 303 20.57 25.46 19.94
N LEU A 304 19.44 26.05 20.34
CA LEU A 304 18.62 25.58 21.46
C LEU A 304 17.59 24.51 21.07
N SER A 305 17.28 24.38 19.77
CA SER A 305 16.21 23.49 19.27
C SER A 305 16.51 22.95 17.87
N ASN A 306 16.03 21.74 17.56
CA ASN A 306 16.06 21.21 16.21
C ASN A 306 14.89 21.77 15.40
N VAL A 307 15.18 22.70 14.49
CA VAL A 307 14.19 23.38 13.65
C VAL A 307 14.11 22.80 12.23
N SER A 308 14.51 21.54 12.06
CA SER A 308 14.42 20.83 10.78
C SER A 308 12.98 20.81 10.27
N GLY A 309 12.83 20.91 8.94
CA GLY A 309 11.59 20.55 8.30
C GLY A 309 11.34 19.04 8.43
N ALA A 310 10.08 18.64 8.38
CA ALA A 310 9.72 17.25 8.52
C ALA A 310 9.64 16.50 7.18
N PRO A 311 9.90 15.18 7.17
CA PRO A 311 9.71 14.34 5.98
C PRO A 311 8.22 14.21 5.62
N GLY A 312 7.93 14.08 4.32
CA GLY A 312 6.59 13.79 3.83
C GLY A 312 6.18 12.32 3.99
N GLY A 313 4.91 12.01 3.73
CA GLY A 313 4.38 10.65 3.73
C GLY A 313 4.81 9.84 2.51
N GLY A 314 4.94 8.52 2.68
CA GLY A 314 5.32 7.59 1.60
C GLY A 314 4.16 7.24 0.65
N ILE A 315 4.32 6.11 -0.04
CA ILE A 315 3.32 5.52 -0.94
C ILE A 315 2.88 4.16 -0.38
N VAL A 316 1.58 3.91 -0.33
CA VAL A 316 1.01 2.62 0.03
C VAL A 316 0.14 2.12 -1.13
N PHE A 317 0.37 0.90 -1.60
CA PHE A 317 -0.49 0.20 -2.56
C PHE A 317 -0.89 -1.14 -1.96
N ILE A 318 -2.17 -1.30 -1.64
CA ILE A 318 -2.76 -2.58 -1.22
C ILE A 318 -3.70 -3.11 -2.30
N TRP A 319 -3.47 -4.35 -2.72
CA TRP A 319 -4.31 -5.11 -3.64
C TRP A 319 -4.76 -6.41 -2.96
N ALA A 320 -6.06 -6.54 -2.68
CA ALA A 320 -6.62 -7.76 -2.09
C ALA A 320 -8.09 -7.98 -2.49
N ASN A 321 -8.60 -9.19 -2.29
CA ASN A 321 -10.04 -9.42 -2.46
C ASN A 321 -10.85 -8.84 -1.29
N ASN A 322 -10.36 -8.99 -0.06
CA ASN A 322 -11.05 -8.51 1.13
C ASN A 322 -10.06 -7.90 2.13
N LEU A 323 -10.45 -6.77 2.72
CA LEU A 323 -9.72 -6.12 3.80
C LEU A 323 -10.55 -6.20 5.08
N ILE A 324 -10.05 -6.92 6.08
CA ILE A 324 -10.66 -7.03 7.40
C ILE A 324 -10.05 -5.97 8.31
N GLY A 325 -10.78 -4.87 8.51
CA GLY A 325 -10.42 -3.73 9.34
C GLY A 325 -10.86 -3.94 10.79
N ASN A 326 -9.95 -4.32 11.68
CA ASN A 326 -10.23 -4.44 13.12
C ASN A 326 -9.97 -3.12 13.85
N SER A 327 -10.57 -2.02 13.38
CA SER A 327 -10.32 -0.64 13.85
C SER A 327 -8.85 -0.22 13.74
N ARG A 328 -8.15 -0.71 12.71
CA ARG A 328 -6.74 -0.43 12.47
C ARG A 328 -6.54 0.65 11.41
N LEU A 329 -5.32 1.17 11.39
CA LEU A 329 -4.90 2.30 10.58
C LEU A 329 -4.08 1.84 9.36
N ILE A 330 -4.37 2.40 8.19
CA ILE A 330 -3.48 2.45 7.03
C ILE A 330 -3.11 3.93 6.85
N THR A 331 -1.82 4.27 6.92
CA THR A 331 -1.42 5.67 6.87
C THR A 331 -0.15 5.95 6.09
N ALA A 332 -0.13 7.13 5.47
CA ALA A 332 0.98 7.73 4.75
C ALA A 332 1.02 9.25 5.04
N SER A 333 0.95 9.64 6.31
CA SER A 333 0.92 11.04 6.74
C SER A 333 2.31 11.68 6.77
N GLY A 334 2.37 13.00 6.57
CA GLY A 334 3.59 13.77 6.73
C GLY A 334 3.99 13.93 8.20
N GLY A 335 5.28 14.12 8.47
CA GLY A 335 5.79 14.38 9.82
C GLY A 335 5.59 15.82 10.28
N ASN A 336 5.61 16.06 11.59
CA ASN A 336 5.49 17.39 12.17
C ASN A 336 6.84 18.13 12.19
N GLY A 337 6.84 19.41 11.82
CA GLY A 337 8.04 20.25 11.78
C GLY A 337 8.65 20.49 13.16
N GLY A 338 9.97 20.74 13.20
CA GLY A 338 10.70 21.03 14.43
C GLY A 338 10.25 22.35 15.06
N SER A 339 9.90 22.33 16.35
CA SER A 339 9.56 23.55 17.11
C SER A 339 10.82 24.30 17.53
N SER A 340 10.71 25.62 17.70
CA SER A 340 11.83 26.49 18.04
C SER A 340 11.70 27.16 19.40
N LEU A 341 12.85 27.47 20.01
CA LEU A 341 12.98 28.42 21.11
C LEU A 341 13.82 29.61 20.62
N SER A 342 13.19 30.77 20.48
CA SER A 342 13.76 32.05 20.03
C SER A 342 14.35 32.07 18.62
N ASP A 343 13.88 31.16 17.75
CA ASP A 343 14.33 30.94 16.38
C ASP A 343 13.15 30.66 15.42
N GLY A 344 13.42 30.50 14.13
CA GLY A 344 12.40 30.07 13.16
C GLY A 344 12.12 28.57 13.29
N ALA A 345 10.85 28.17 13.24
CA ALA A 345 10.43 26.78 13.32
C ALA A 345 10.42 26.09 11.95
N GLY A 346 10.49 24.75 11.94
CA GLY A 346 10.43 23.91 10.75
C GLY A 346 9.01 23.70 10.23
N GLY A 347 8.86 23.55 8.92
CA GLY A 347 7.59 23.21 8.27
C GLY A 347 7.24 21.73 8.38
N GLY A 348 5.95 21.43 8.39
CA GLY A 348 5.43 20.05 8.35
C GLY A 348 5.58 19.40 6.98
N GLY A 349 5.71 18.08 6.93
CA GLY A 349 5.77 17.31 5.69
C GLY A 349 4.39 17.16 5.03
N GLY A 350 4.34 17.08 3.71
CA GLY A 350 3.09 16.78 2.99
C GLY A 350 2.65 15.34 3.20
N GLY A 351 1.35 15.07 3.16
CA GLY A 351 0.81 13.71 3.11
C GLY A 351 1.22 12.97 1.83
N GLY A 352 1.27 11.65 1.90
CA GLY A 352 1.67 10.76 0.82
C GLY A 352 0.53 10.28 -0.07
N THR A 353 0.72 9.15 -0.74
CA THR A 353 -0.30 8.51 -1.59
C THR A 353 -0.70 7.14 -1.03
N ILE A 354 -2.00 6.85 -1.02
CA ILE A 354 -2.54 5.52 -0.71
C ILE A 354 -3.41 5.07 -1.88
N ILE A 355 -3.17 3.87 -2.41
CA ILE A 355 -3.99 3.20 -3.43
C ILE A 355 -4.56 1.92 -2.83
N LEU A 356 -5.89 1.81 -2.82
CA LEU A 356 -6.61 0.63 -2.34
C LEU A 356 -7.38 0.01 -3.50
N HIS A 357 -6.86 -1.10 -4.00
CA HIS A 357 -7.53 -1.98 -4.96
C HIS A 357 -8.10 -3.19 -4.21
N ILE A 358 -9.29 -3.00 -3.64
CA ILE A 358 -9.93 -3.96 -2.73
C ILE A 358 -11.37 -4.22 -3.18
N SER A 359 -11.75 -5.49 -3.33
CA SER A 359 -13.11 -5.85 -3.75
C SER A 359 -14.15 -5.71 -2.63
N SER A 360 -13.77 -5.99 -1.38
CA SER A 360 -14.68 -5.96 -0.22
C SER A 360 -13.98 -5.53 1.07
N TYR A 361 -14.75 -4.91 1.97
CA TYR A 361 -14.26 -4.41 3.25
C TYR A 361 -15.12 -4.99 4.38
N THR A 362 -14.47 -5.52 5.42
CA THR A 362 -15.13 -6.09 6.59
C THR A 362 -14.63 -5.41 7.85
N GLY A 363 -15.53 -4.80 8.63
CA GLY A 363 -15.16 -4.09 9.85
C GLY A 363 -14.53 -2.70 9.60
N PRO A 364 -14.39 -1.88 10.65
CA PRO A 364 -13.89 -0.51 10.53
C PRO A 364 -12.39 -0.44 10.25
N VAL A 365 -12.00 0.35 9.25
CA VAL A 365 -10.61 0.74 8.99
C VAL A 365 -10.53 2.24 8.81
N THR A 366 -9.43 2.83 9.29
CA THR A 366 -9.11 4.24 9.07
C THR A 366 -7.97 4.34 8.06
N VAL A 367 -8.14 5.17 7.04
CA VAL A 367 -7.15 5.41 5.98
C VAL A 367 -6.76 6.88 6.01
N GLN A 368 -5.49 7.18 6.27
CA GLN A 368 -5.03 8.56 6.49
C GLN A 368 -3.80 8.94 5.66
N ALA A 369 -3.91 10.03 4.92
CA ALA A 369 -2.78 10.70 4.29
C ALA A 369 -2.81 12.18 4.71
N ASN A 370 -2.64 12.45 6.00
CA ASN A 370 -2.70 13.82 6.52
C ASN A 370 -1.36 14.54 6.29
N GLY A 371 -1.42 15.87 6.20
CA GLY A 371 -0.22 16.70 6.30
C GLY A 371 0.25 16.80 7.75
N GLY A 372 1.56 16.93 7.94
CA GLY A 372 2.13 17.17 9.25
C GLY A 372 2.00 18.63 9.68
N ASN A 373 1.91 18.88 10.98
CA ASN A 373 1.79 20.21 11.53
C ASN A 373 3.11 20.99 11.42
N GLY A 374 3.03 22.31 11.25
CA GLY A 374 4.20 23.17 11.38
C GLY A 374 4.70 23.21 12.82
N GLY A 375 6.01 23.39 13.01
CA GLY A 375 6.59 23.54 14.35
C GLY A 375 6.13 24.82 15.03
N ASN A 376 5.94 24.78 16.35
CA ASN A 376 5.62 25.97 17.12
C ASN A 376 6.87 26.79 17.40
N SER A 377 6.69 28.09 17.61
CA SER A 377 7.76 28.98 18.03
C SER A 377 7.47 29.52 19.44
N ASN A 378 8.50 29.59 20.27
CA ASN A 378 8.45 30.24 21.57
C ASN A 378 9.49 31.36 21.60
N ASP A 379 9.16 32.54 22.11
CA ASP A 379 10.12 33.65 22.13
C ASP A 379 11.21 33.54 23.20
N GLY A 380 11.08 32.62 24.17
CA GLY A 380 12.03 32.41 25.26
C GLY A 380 12.16 33.61 26.20
N GLY A 381 11.15 34.49 26.26
CA GLY A 381 11.19 35.70 27.06
C GLY A 381 12.08 36.82 26.49
N ASN A 382 12.40 36.77 25.20
CA ASN A 382 13.17 37.82 24.54
C ASN A 382 12.30 39.08 24.37
N ILE A 383 12.69 40.18 25.02
CA ILE A 383 12.01 41.47 24.90
C ILE A 383 12.21 42.03 23.50
N GLY A 384 11.12 42.48 22.87
CA GLY A 384 11.09 43.11 21.56
C GLY A 384 11.33 42.16 20.40
N ARG A 385 11.20 40.83 20.57
CA ARG A 385 11.40 39.84 19.51
C ARG A 385 10.28 38.80 19.46
N CYS A 386 9.81 38.51 18.26
CA CYS A 386 8.67 37.65 17.98
C CYS A 386 8.95 36.74 16.78
N PHE A 387 8.51 35.49 16.85
CA PHE A 387 8.86 34.44 15.90
C PHE A 387 7.61 33.70 15.46
N GLY A 388 7.29 33.74 14.17
CA GLY A 388 6.17 32.97 13.62
C GLY A 388 6.46 31.46 13.60
N GLY A 389 5.43 30.62 13.67
CA GLY A 389 5.56 29.16 13.59
C GLY A 389 5.93 28.64 12.19
N GLY A 390 6.09 27.33 12.03
CA GLY A 390 6.29 26.67 10.75
C GLY A 390 5.00 26.53 9.95
N GLY A 391 5.11 26.41 8.63
CA GLY A 391 3.96 26.13 7.75
C GLY A 391 3.50 24.67 7.89
N GLY A 392 2.18 24.43 7.89
CA GLY A 392 1.62 23.09 7.88
C GLY A 392 1.80 22.39 6.52
N GLY A 393 2.05 21.08 6.51
CA GLY A 393 2.10 20.31 5.27
C GLY A 393 0.71 20.07 4.66
N SER A 394 0.61 19.91 3.34
CA SER A 394 -0.69 19.58 2.71
C SER A 394 -1.15 18.18 3.08
N GLY A 395 -2.45 17.92 2.98
CA GLY A 395 -2.95 16.55 2.88
C GLY A 395 -2.43 15.86 1.62
N GLY A 396 -2.40 14.53 1.66
CA GLY A 396 -2.03 13.65 0.57
C GLY A 396 -3.23 13.22 -0.27
N VAL A 397 -3.14 12.04 -0.89
CA VAL A 397 -4.21 11.51 -1.74
C VAL A 397 -4.51 10.04 -1.42
N ILE A 398 -5.80 9.72 -1.36
CA ILE A 398 -6.30 8.35 -1.20
C ILE A 398 -7.11 7.96 -2.44
N TYR A 399 -6.69 6.91 -3.12
CA TYR A 399 -7.34 6.33 -4.28
C TYR A 399 -8.08 5.05 -3.91
N PHE A 400 -9.35 4.97 -4.30
CA PHE A 400 -10.13 3.74 -4.31
C PHE A 400 -10.42 3.35 -5.76
N THR A 401 -10.16 2.10 -6.14
CA THR A 401 -10.45 1.63 -7.50
C THR A 401 -11.93 1.34 -7.75
N ALA A 402 -12.76 1.50 -6.72
CA ALA A 402 -14.21 1.35 -6.76
C ALA A 402 -14.86 2.60 -6.14
N ALA A 403 -16.18 2.58 -5.99
CA ALA A 403 -16.90 3.58 -5.19
C ALA A 403 -16.36 3.62 -3.75
N LEU A 404 -16.53 4.74 -3.06
CA LEU A 404 -16.05 4.92 -1.69
C LEU A 404 -16.64 3.83 -0.78
N PRO A 405 -15.82 2.94 -0.19
CA PRO A 405 -16.31 1.93 0.75
C PRO A 405 -16.65 2.57 2.11
N ALA A 406 -17.34 1.82 2.97
CA ALA A 406 -17.67 2.23 4.34
C ALA A 406 -16.43 2.21 5.26
N VAL A 407 -15.47 3.09 4.99
CA VAL A 407 -14.22 3.27 5.74
C VAL A 407 -14.10 4.73 6.18
N THR A 408 -13.32 4.98 7.23
CA THR A 408 -13.01 6.36 7.64
C THR A 408 -11.79 6.84 6.87
N THR A 409 -11.90 7.99 6.18
CA THR A 409 -10.78 8.61 5.46
C THR A 409 -10.39 9.93 6.09
N SER A 410 -9.09 10.26 6.05
CA SER A 410 -8.58 11.58 6.45
C SER A 410 -7.46 12.02 5.51
N VAL A 411 -7.59 13.22 4.97
CA VAL A 411 -6.60 13.88 4.12
C VAL A 411 -6.44 15.33 4.53
N THR A 412 -6.49 15.61 5.83
CA THR A 412 -6.44 16.99 6.34
C THR A 412 -5.06 17.58 6.12
N GLY A 413 -4.99 18.86 5.76
CA GLY A 413 -3.76 19.61 5.85
C GLY A 413 -3.32 19.74 7.32
N GLY A 414 -2.01 19.75 7.54
CA GLY A 414 -1.44 20.01 8.85
C GLY A 414 -1.71 21.45 9.28
N THR A 415 -1.85 21.66 10.59
CA THR A 415 -2.07 23.00 11.14
C THR A 415 -0.81 23.86 11.02
N ALA A 416 -1.01 25.18 10.94
CA ALA A 416 0.08 26.13 11.13
C ALA A 416 0.70 25.96 12.53
N GLY A 417 2.01 26.14 12.63
CA GLY A 417 2.67 26.32 13.92
C GLY A 417 2.23 27.62 14.57
N ILE A 418 2.08 27.61 15.89
CA ILE A 418 1.69 28.79 16.66
C ILE A 418 2.91 29.48 17.27
N GLU A 419 2.78 30.79 17.46
CA GLU A 419 3.69 31.56 18.30
C GLU A 419 3.18 31.54 19.75
N SER A 420 4.08 31.25 20.68
CA SER A 420 3.83 31.24 22.12
C SER A 420 4.81 32.18 22.84
N GLY A 421 4.37 32.76 23.95
CA GLY A 421 5.20 33.67 24.75
C GLY A 421 5.21 35.13 24.31
N ARG A 422 4.71 35.43 23.10
CA ARG A 422 4.76 36.75 22.42
C ARG A 422 4.90 37.95 23.36
N ASP A 423 6.01 38.67 23.21
CA ASP A 423 6.13 40.04 23.70
C ASP A 423 5.26 41.01 22.89
N LEU A 424 4.34 41.70 23.58
CA LEU A 424 3.46 42.73 23.00
C LEU A 424 4.22 43.95 22.46
N SER A 425 5.48 44.12 22.84
CA SER A 425 6.32 45.22 22.35
C SER A 425 6.87 45.01 20.94
N CYS A 426 6.75 43.80 20.36
CA CYS A 426 7.21 43.55 19.00
C CYS A 426 6.30 44.21 17.94
N ASN A 427 6.92 45.03 17.10
CA ASN A 427 6.29 45.84 16.06
C ASN A 427 7.18 45.87 14.80
N PRO A 428 6.67 45.44 13.62
CA PRO A 428 5.29 44.97 13.37
C PRO A 428 5.00 43.58 13.96
N VAL A 429 3.74 43.17 14.02
CA VAL A 429 3.39 41.77 14.37
C VAL A 429 3.98 40.82 13.32
N PRO A 430 4.65 39.71 13.70
CA PRO A 430 5.19 38.77 12.73
C PRO A 430 4.09 38.20 11.83
N GLN A 431 4.43 37.99 10.56
CA GLN A 431 3.51 37.33 9.62
C GLN A 431 3.21 35.91 10.12
N ALA A 432 1.93 35.59 10.30
CA ALA A 432 1.52 34.26 10.74
C ALA A 432 1.86 33.19 9.70
N ALA A 433 2.18 32.00 10.19
CA ALA A 433 2.26 30.80 9.37
C ALA A 433 0.86 30.39 8.87
N ALA A 434 0.81 29.64 7.77
CA ALA A 434 -0.42 29.09 7.24
C ALA A 434 -0.50 27.57 7.44
N ALA A 435 -1.73 27.06 7.55
CA ALA A 435 -1.99 25.64 7.49
C ALA A 435 -1.80 25.11 6.06
N GLY A 436 -1.54 23.82 5.94
CA GLY A 436 -1.54 23.16 4.64
C GLY A 436 -2.96 23.00 4.10
N THR A 437 -3.08 22.90 2.78
CA THR A 437 -4.37 22.61 2.15
C THR A 437 -4.77 21.15 2.39
N ASN A 438 -6.06 20.88 2.57
CA ASN A 438 -6.56 19.51 2.58
C ASN A 438 -6.28 18.82 1.24
N GLY A 439 -5.97 17.53 1.31
CA GLY A 439 -5.76 16.66 0.16
C GLY A 439 -7.06 16.09 -0.40
N ARG A 440 -6.96 14.97 -1.11
CA ARG A 440 -8.05 14.45 -1.94
C ARG A 440 -8.34 12.98 -1.70
N VAL A 441 -9.62 12.63 -1.81
CA VAL A 441 -10.08 11.23 -1.96
C VAL A 441 -10.62 11.07 -3.37
N ILE A 442 -10.09 10.11 -4.12
CA ILE A 442 -10.44 9.85 -5.52
C ILE A 442 -10.98 8.42 -5.62
N THR A 443 -12.20 8.26 -6.09
CA THR A 443 -12.88 6.96 -6.25
C THR A 443 -12.96 6.56 -7.72
N ASN A 444 -13.29 5.28 -7.98
CA ASN A 444 -13.32 4.72 -9.33
C ASN A 444 -12.00 4.95 -10.09
N TYR A 445 -10.89 4.91 -9.35
CA TYR A 445 -9.56 5.13 -9.89
C TYR A 445 -9.05 3.91 -10.66
N THR A 446 -8.58 4.12 -11.88
CA THR A 446 -7.90 3.07 -12.66
C THR A 446 -6.41 3.24 -12.49
N PHE A 447 -5.77 2.29 -11.81
CA PHE A 447 -4.31 2.27 -11.75
C PHE A 447 -3.71 1.74 -13.05
N THR A 448 -2.50 2.18 -13.37
CA THR A 448 -1.86 1.81 -14.64
C THR A 448 -1.36 0.36 -14.61
N ARG A 449 -1.80 -0.41 -15.59
CA ARG A 449 -1.38 -1.79 -15.84
C ARG A 449 -1.54 -2.11 -17.31
N SER A 450 -0.44 -2.52 -17.94
CA SER A 450 -0.48 -2.95 -19.34
C SER A 450 -1.14 -4.31 -19.51
N THR A 451 -1.87 -4.46 -20.62
CA THR A 451 -2.36 -5.74 -21.15
C THR A 451 -1.76 -6.05 -22.51
N ASN A 452 -0.79 -5.25 -22.99
CA ASN A 452 -0.14 -5.47 -24.28
C ASN A 452 1.04 -6.45 -24.11
N PRO A 453 0.99 -7.68 -24.66
CA PRO A 453 2.01 -8.69 -24.43
C PRO A 453 3.40 -8.26 -24.93
N ALA A 454 4.45 -8.63 -24.18
CA ALA A 454 5.83 -8.44 -24.59
C ALA A 454 6.34 -9.68 -25.35
N GLY A 455 6.69 -9.52 -26.63
CA GLY A 455 7.16 -10.64 -27.47
C GLY A 455 8.52 -11.24 -27.07
N TYR A 456 9.26 -10.63 -26.13
CA TYR A 456 10.55 -11.17 -25.68
C TYR A 456 10.39 -12.33 -24.69
N CYS A 457 9.30 -12.35 -23.91
CA CYS A 457 9.00 -13.48 -23.02
C CYS A 457 8.67 -14.76 -23.80
N SER A 458 8.16 -14.65 -25.03
CA SER A 458 7.92 -15.80 -25.91
C SER A 458 9.16 -16.32 -26.64
N LEU A 459 10.27 -15.56 -26.65
CA LEU A 459 11.52 -15.92 -27.35
C LEU A 459 12.61 -16.49 -26.41
N LEU A 460 12.46 -16.27 -25.10
CA LEU A 460 13.49 -16.59 -24.10
C LEU A 460 13.31 -17.93 -23.38
N LEU A 461 12.21 -18.65 -23.60
CA LEU A 461 11.96 -19.89 -22.87
C LEU A 461 11.99 -21.13 -23.74
N SER A 462 12.77 -22.10 -23.26
CA SER A 462 12.38 -23.50 -23.26
C SER A 462 11.04 -23.60 -22.50
N ALA A 463 9.98 -24.02 -23.18
CA ALA A 463 8.69 -24.41 -22.63
C ALA A 463 8.14 -23.56 -21.44
N ASP A 464 7.69 -22.31 -21.69
CA ASP A 464 6.90 -21.52 -20.69
C ASP A 464 5.41 -21.40 -21.02
N PHE A 465 4.64 -20.95 -20.02
CA PHE A 465 3.28 -20.47 -20.17
C PHE A 465 3.21 -19.01 -20.64
N ILE A 466 2.42 -18.75 -21.68
CA ILE A 466 1.97 -17.40 -22.06
C ILE A 466 0.80 -17.00 -21.16
N SER A 467 -0.14 -17.92 -20.96
CA SER A 467 -1.34 -17.68 -20.17
C SER A 467 -1.77 -18.96 -19.47
N PHE A 468 -2.43 -18.81 -18.33
CA PHE A 468 -3.16 -19.88 -17.68
C PHE A 468 -4.39 -19.28 -16.99
N THR A 469 -5.56 -19.79 -17.32
CA THR A 469 -6.83 -19.35 -16.78
C THR A 469 -7.59 -20.53 -16.20
N ALA A 470 -8.44 -20.24 -15.23
CA ALA A 470 -9.41 -21.19 -14.72
C ALA A 470 -10.76 -20.46 -14.67
N ALA A 471 -11.73 -20.96 -15.42
CA ALA A 471 -13.05 -20.37 -15.53
C ALA A 471 -14.11 -21.42 -15.15
N LEU A 472 -15.22 -20.96 -14.59
CA LEU A 472 -16.37 -21.82 -14.33
C LEU A 472 -17.33 -21.74 -15.53
N ILE A 473 -17.53 -22.86 -16.23
CA ILE A 473 -18.45 -22.97 -17.36
C ILE A 473 -19.38 -24.16 -17.09
N ASN A 474 -20.68 -23.91 -17.01
CA ASN A 474 -21.71 -24.93 -16.71
C ASN A 474 -21.37 -25.76 -15.45
N GLU A 475 -20.99 -25.09 -14.37
CA GLU A 475 -20.58 -25.70 -13.07
C GLU A 475 -19.32 -26.58 -13.12
N ARG A 476 -18.59 -26.60 -14.25
CA ARG A 476 -17.31 -27.28 -14.38
C ARG A 476 -16.20 -26.26 -14.49
N THR A 477 -15.04 -26.60 -13.94
CA THR A 477 -13.85 -25.76 -14.09
C THR A 477 -13.16 -26.10 -15.39
N VAL A 478 -13.12 -25.14 -16.30
CA VAL A 478 -12.34 -25.21 -17.53
C VAL A 478 -11.02 -24.48 -17.30
N LEU A 479 -9.94 -25.19 -17.56
CA LEU A 479 -8.57 -24.74 -17.45
C LEU A 479 -8.05 -24.54 -18.87
N ASP A 480 -7.70 -23.32 -19.23
CA ASP A 480 -7.15 -23.00 -20.55
C ASP A 480 -5.77 -22.37 -20.38
N TRP A 481 -4.79 -22.86 -21.13
CA TRP A 481 -3.44 -22.31 -21.12
C TRP A 481 -2.84 -22.28 -22.51
N GLU A 482 -1.96 -21.31 -22.69
CA GLU A 482 -1.14 -21.16 -23.88
C GLU A 482 0.34 -21.27 -23.50
N VAL A 483 1.15 -21.83 -24.39
CA VAL A 483 2.59 -21.99 -24.20
C VAL A 483 3.38 -21.28 -25.28
N ALA A 484 4.58 -20.82 -24.91
CA ALA A 484 5.46 -20.07 -25.80
C ALA A 484 6.22 -20.96 -26.79
N ASP A 485 6.71 -22.11 -26.32
CA ASP A 485 7.49 -23.05 -27.13
C ASP A 485 6.97 -24.49 -26.91
N PRO A 486 6.04 -24.96 -27.76
CA PRO A 486 5.48 -26.29 -27.61
C PRO A 486 6.46 -27.40 -28.07
N GLY A 487 7.51 -27.07 -28.82
CA GLY A 487 8.51 -28.02 -29.31
C GLY A 487 9.34 -28.66 -28.21
N GLY A 488 9.55 -27.93 -27.11
CA GLY A 488 10.28 -28.40 -25.93
C GLY A 488 9.46 -29.27 -24.96
N ILE A 489 8.14 -29.40 -25.14
CA ILE A 489 7.25 -29.97 -24.13
C ILE A 489 7.04 -31.47 -24.36
N LYS A 490 7.23 -32.27 -23.30
CA LYS A 490 6.89 -33.69 -23.29
C LYS A 490 5.42 -33.89 -22.89
N ASN A 491 5.02 -33.34 -21.74
CA ASN A 491 3.64 -33.39 -21.29
C ASN A 491 3.32 -32.28 -20.29
N PHE A 492 2.02 -32.04 -20.11
CA PHE A 492 1.41 -31.22 -19.09
C PHE A 492 0.79 -32.12 -18.04
N LEU A 493 1.04 -31.86 -16.78
CA LEU A 493 0.30 -32.42 -15.66
C LEU A 493 -0.61 -31.35 -15.10
N VAL A 494 -1.91 -31.59 -15.20
CA VAL A 494 -2.93 -30.72 -14.61
C VAL A 494 -3.01 -31.09 -13.14
N GLU A 495 -2.61 -30.17 -12.27
CA GLU A 495 -2.57 -30.40 -10.83
C GLU A 495 -3.65 -29.59 -10.12
N LYS A 496 -4.34 -30.26 -9.20
CA LYS A 496 -5.36 -29.68 -8.34
C LYS A 496 -4.92 -29.84 -6.89
N ARG A 497 -5.15 -28.79 -6.09
CA ARG A 497 -4.89 -28.87 -4.66
C ARG A 497 -6.01 -29.65 -3.97
N ASN A 498 -5.65 -30.72 -3.25
CA ASN A 498 -6.61 -31.52 -2.48
C ASN A 498 -6.98 -30.84 -1.14
N ALA A 499 -7.93 -31.44 -0.40
CA ALA A 499 -8.43 -30.88 0.87
C ALA A 499 -7.36 -30.78 1.97
N VAL A 500 -6.27 -31.54 1.88
CA VAL A 500 -5.15 -31.56 2.84
C VAL A 500 -4.02 -30.62 2.40
N GLY A 501 -4.17 -29.91 1.28
CA GLY A 501 -3.24 -28.90 0.79
C GLY A 501 -2.16 -29.41 -0.16
N ASN A 502 -2.14 -30.70 -0.50
CA ASN A 502 -1.19 -31.29 -1.45
C ASN A 502 -1.67 -31.13 -2.90
N TRP A 503 -0.73 -31.08 -3.83
CA TRP A 503 -1.02 -31.07 -5.27
C TRP A 503 -1.17 -32.51 -5.78
N GLU A 504 -2.29 -32.78 -6.44
CA GLU A 504 -2.59 -34.07 -7.07
C GLU A 504 -2.79 -33.87 -8.57
N THR A 505 -2.17 -34.73 -9.38
CA THR A 505 -2.39 -34.75 -10.82
C THR A 505 -3.79 -35.30 -11.10
N ILE A 506 -4.66 -34.46 -11.68
CA ILE A 506 -6.01 -34.83 -12.11
C ILE A 506 -6.09 -35.12 -13.61
N GLY A 507 -5.09 -34.68 -14.39
CA GLY A 507 -5.03 -34.90 -15.82
C GLY A 507 -3.60 -34.88 -16.34
N THR A 508 -3.36 -35.55 -17.46
CA THR A 508 -2.08 -35.45 -18.19
C THR A 508 -2.38 -35.31 -19.67
N LEU A 509 -1.79 -34.30 -20.30
CA LEU A 509 -1.90 -34.05 -21.74
C LEU A 509 -0.50 -34.11 -22.36
N PRO A 510 -0.30 -34.80 -23.49
CA PRO A 510 0.98 -34.76 -24.19
C PRO A 510 1.24 -33.35 -24.77
N GLY A 511 2.50 -32.95 -24.81
CA GLY A 511 2.91 -31.79 -25.61
C GLY A 511 2.99 -32.17 -27.09
N ALA A 512 2.64 -31.24 -27.97
CA ALA A 512 2.78 -31.43 -29.41
C ALA A 512 3.49 -30.23 -30.04
N ASP A 513 4.51 -30.48 -30.87
CA ASP A 513 5.50 -29.49 -31.34
C ASP A 513 4.95 -28.23 -32.04
N ARG A 514 3.66 -28.19 -32.39
CA ARG A 514 3.00 -27.06 -33.06
C ARG A 514 1.66 -26.69 -32.44
N GLU A 515 1.34 -27.24 -31.27
CA GLU A 515 0.12 -26.90 -30.54
C GLU A 515 0.47 -25.94 -29.41
N TYR A 516 -0.03 -24.71 -29.51
CA TYR A 516 0.26 -23.63 -28.57
C TYR A 516 -0.84 -23.48 -27.52
N HIS A 517 -2.03 -24.04 -27.76
CA HIS A 517 -3.19 -23.90 -26.90
C HIS A 517 -3.67 -25.26 -26.38
N TYR A 518 -3.95 -25.33 -25.09
CA TYR A 518 -4.40 -26.54 -24.43
C TYR A 518 -5.54 -26.21 -23.48
N SER A 519 -6.47 -27.16 -23.36
CA SER A 519 -7.62 -27.06 -22.46
C SER A 519 -7.81 -28.34 -21.70
N TYR A 520 -8.24 -28.23 -20.45
CA TYR A 520 -8.65 -29.35 -19.61
C TYR A 520 -9.87 -28.96 -18.78
N THR A 521 -10.91 -29.78 -18.81
CA THR A 521 -12.08 -29.62 -17.95
C THR A 521 -11.97 -30.55 -16.75
N ASP A 522 -11.91 -30.00 -15.54
CA ASP A 522 -12.01 -30.80 -14.31
C ASP A 522 -13.45 -31.36 -14.20
N PRO A 523 -13.61 -32.70 -14.25
CA PRO A 523 -14.93 -33.32 -14.20
C PRO A 523 -15.57 -33.27 -12.80
N SER A 524 -14.81 -32.92 -11.76
CA SER A 524 -15.35 -32.89 -10.40
C SER A 524 -16.30 -31.71 -10.20
N ALA A 525 -17.39 -31.96 -9.46
CA ALA A 525 -18.40 -30.97 -9.07
C ALA A 525 -18.29 -30.56 -7.57
N ALA A 526 -17.14 -30.81 -6.93
CA ALA A 526 -16.85 -30.40 -5.54
C ALA A 526 -17.00 -28.88 -5.33
N ARG A 527 -17.77 -28.45 -4.32
CA ARG A 527 -18.12 -27.04 -4.09
C ARG A 527 -17.05 -26.28 -3.29
N GLY A 528 -17.04 -24.94 -3.37
CA GLY A 528 -16.07 -24.08 -2.68
C GLY A 528 -14.88 -23.67 -3.54
N TYR A 529 -13.84 -23.12 -2.89
CA TYR A 529 -12.59 -22.73 -3.57
C TYR A 529 -11.84 -23.96 -4.07
N ARG A 530 -11.35 -23.86 -5.31
CA ARG A 530 -10.48 -24.85 -5.92
C ARG A 530 -9.26 -24.14 -6.47
N TYR A 531 -8.09 -24.75 -6.31
CA TYR A 531 -6.83 -24.21 -6.79
C TYR A 531 -6.21 -25.17 -7.79
N TYR A 532 -5.75 -24.60 -8.90
CA TYR A 532 -5.19 -25.33 -10.02
C TYR A 532 -3.84 -24.73 -10.39
N ARG A 533 -2.95 -25.59 -10.89
CA ARG A 533 -1.76 -25.19 -11.62
C ARG A 533 -1.46 -26.23 -12.68
N ILE A 534 -0.72 -25.85 -13.70
CA ILE A 534 -0.19 -26.77 -14.70
C ILE A 534 1.30 -26.94 -14.44
N ARG A 535 1.76 -28.19 -14.48
CA ARG A 535 3.17 -28.55 -14.44
C ARG A 535 3.59 -29.05 -15.81
N ILE A 536 4.46 -28.32 -16.49
CA ILE A 536 5.14 -28.79 -17.70
C ILE A 536 6.26 -29.73 -17.29
N ALA A 537 6.38 -30.85 -18.00
CA ALA A 537 7.63 -31.59 -18.09
C ALA A 537 8.19 -31.42 -19.50
N GLY A 538 9.41 -30.87 -19.61
CA GLY A 538 10.14 -30.71 -20.85
C GLY A 538 10.76 -32.02 -21.34
N LYS A 539 11.09 -32.08 -22.63
CA LYS A 539 11.84 -33.19 -23.24
C LYS A 539 13.29 -33.29 -22.72
N ASP A 540 13.82 -32.18 -22.23
CA ASP A 540 15.12 -32.02 -21.57
C ASP A 540 15.06 -32.29 -20.04
N ASN A 541 13.94 -32.81 -19.54
CA ASN A 541 13.63 -33.01 -18.12
C ASN A 541 13.47 -31.72 -17.29
N THR A 542 13.31 -30.56 -17.92
CA THR A 542 12.92 -29.34 -17.19
C THR A 542 11.51 -29.45 -16.62
N ILE A 543 11.26 -28.76 -15.50
CA ILE A 543 9.94 -28.68 -14.87
C ILE A 543 9.59 -27.21 -14.70
N VAL A 544 8.47 -26.80 -15.28
CA VAL A 544 7.94 -25.43 -15.20
C VAL A 544 6.52 -25.48 -14.63
N TYR A 545 6.21 -24.60 -13.69
CA TYR A 545 4.87 -24.48 -13.11
C TYR A 545 4.20 -23.20 -13.56
N SER A 546 2.92 -23.27 -13.88
CA SER A 546 2.09 -22.08 -14.09
C SER A 546 1.90 -21.31 -12.78
N ALA A 547 1.39 -20.08 -12.88
CA ALA A 547 0.73 -19.44 -11.73
C ALA A 547 -0.40 -20.32 -11.18
N ILE A 548 -0.71 -20.17 -9.90
CA ILE A 548 -1.88 -20.83 -9.31
C ILE A 548 -3.13 -20.03 -9.71
N LYS A 549 -4.18 -20.72 -10.15
CA LYS A 549 -5.49 -20.13 -10.41
C LYS A 549 -6.53 -20.74 -9.51
N SER A 550 -7.37 -19.90 -8.94
CA SER A 550 -8.51 -20.33 -8.15
C SER A 550 -9.83 -20.07 -8.84
N VAL A 551 -10.77 -20.99 -8.69
CA VAL A 551 -12.19 -20.74 -8.98
C VAL A 551 -13.02 -21.03 -7.73
N PHE A 552 -14.13 -20.31 -7.60
CA PHE A 552 -15.11 -20.55 -6.56
C PHE A 552 -16.37 -21.11 -7.21
N LEU A 553 -16.71 -22.35 -6.88
CA LEU A 553 -18.01 -22.92 -7.26
C LEU A 553 -19.00 -22.60 -6.14
N GLU A 554 -19.93 -21.69 -6.43
CA GLU A 554 -20.95 -21.24 -5.48
C GLU A 554 -21.70 -22.42 -4.86
N THR A 555 -21.98 -22.32 -3.56
CA THR A 555 -22.96 -23.19 -2.91
C THR A 555 -24.36 -22.71 -3.29
N PRO A 556 -25.17 -23.50 -4.02
CA PRO A 556 -26.56 -23.13 -4.25
C PRO A 556 -27.36 -23.37 -2.96
N ALA A 557 -27.46 -22.35 -2.12
CA ALA A 557 -28.62 -22.06 -1.30
C ALA A 557 -28.45 -20.70 -0.66
N ASP A 558 -29.39 -19.79 -0.88
CA ASP A 558 -29.81 -18.85 0.15
C ASP A 558 -31.26 -19.25 0.45
N PHE A 559 -31.60 -19.36 1.73
CA PHE A 559 -32.98 -19.59 2.16
C PHE A 559 -33.40 -18.46 3.08
N ILE A 560 -34.56 -17.89 2.83
CA ILE A 560 -35.20 -16.93 3.73
C ILE A 560 -36.31 -17.65 4.48
N PHE A 561 -36.67 -17.11 5.65
CA PHE A 561 -37.82 -17.60 6.38
C PHE A 561 -38.50 -16.48 7.13
N TYR A 562 -39.81 -16.60 7.28
CA TYR A 562 -40.64 -15.61 7.95
C TYR A 562 -41.93 -16.27 8.48
N PRO A 563 -42.55 -15.71 9.53
CA PRO A 563 -42.01 -14.63 10.36
C PRO A 563 -40.84 -15.11 11.26
N ASN A 564 -39.99 -14.18 11.66
CA ASN A 564 -38.99 -14.37 12.71
C ASN A 564 -38.99 -13.10 13.59
N PRO A 565 -39.50 -13.14 14.84
CA PRO A 565 -39.87 -14.33 15.60
C PRO A 565 -41.11 -15.08 15.08
N ALA A 566 -41.07 -16.41 15.12
CA ALA A 566 -42.13 -17.32 14.69
C ALA A 566 -43.05 -17.71 15.85
N GLY A 567 -44.33 -17.96 15.54
CA GLY A 567 -45.29 -18.55 16.48
C GLY A 567 -45.38 -20.06 16.27
N ASN A 568 -46.55 -20.54 15.84
CA ASN A 568 -46.80 -21.96 15.60
C ASN A 568 -46.28 -22.49 14.25
N GLU A 569 -45.79 -21.63 13.38
CA GLU A 569 -45.26 -22.00 12.07
C GLU A 569 -44.24 -20.99 11.55
N VAL A 570 -43.42 -21.44 10.60
CA VAL A 570 -42.51 -20.60 9.83
C VAL A 570 -42.54 -21.01 8.36
N HIS A 571 -42.65 -20.03 7.47
CA HIS A 571 -42.55 -20.19 6.03
C HIS A 571 -41.09 -20.07 5.63
N ILE A 572 -40.60 -21.04 4.86
CA ILE A 572 -39.21 -21.11 4.41
C ILE A 572 -39.23 -21.12 2.88
N ILE A 573 -38.53 -20.17 2.28
CA ILE A 573 -38.32 -20.09 0.83
C ILE A 573 -36.84 -20.31 0.57
N ARG A 574 -36.51 -21.31 -0.24
CA ARG A 574 -35.14 -21.61 -0.67
C ARG A 574 -35.00 -21.58 -2.18
N ARG A 575 -33.81 -21.24 -2.66
CA ARG A 575 -33.51 -21.13 -4.10
C ARG A 575 -33.53 -22.48 -4.82
N SER A 576 -33.06 -23.55 -4.16
CA SER A 576 -32.91 -24.89 -4.73
C SER A 576 -34.15 -25.76 -4.52
N PRO A 577 -34.69 -26.46 -5.55
CA PRO A 577 -35.72 -27.46 -5.37
C PRO A 577 -35.17 -28.86 -5.00
N LEU A 578 -33.85 -29.08 -5.04
CA LEU A 578 -33.24 -30.41 -4.81
C LEU A 578 -33.47 -30.94 -3.40
N THR A 579 -33.58 -32.25 -3.25
CA THR A 579 -33.79 -32.91 -1.95
C THR A 579 -32.77 -32.45 -0.91
N ALA A 580 -33.24 -32.00 0.26
CA ALA A 580 -32.38 -31.56 1.35
C ALA A 580 -32.94 -31.94 2.72
N LEU A 581 -32.05 -32.05 3.70
CA LEU A 581 -32.42 -32.28 5.09
C LEU A 581 -32.53 -30.94 5.82
N LEU A 582 -33.75 -30.53 6.13
CA LEU A 582 -34.03 -29.44 7.05
C LEU A 582 -33.84 -29.95 8.47
N LYS A 583 -33.08 -29.22 9.30
CA LYS A 583 -32.90 -29.48 10.73
C LYS A 583 -33.17 -28.24 11.55
N LEU A 584 -33.88 -28.41 12.67
CA LEU A 584 -34.01 -27.41 13.72
C LEU A 584 -33.25 -27.92 14.94
N SER A 585 -32.32 -27.13 15.46
CA SER A 585 -31.50 -27.49 16.63
C SER A 585 -31.51 -26.38 17.68
N ASP A 586 -31.38 -26.75 18.95
CA ASP A 586 -31.16 -25.77 20.02
C ASP A 586 -29.72 -25.22 19.98
N LEU A 587 -29.41 -24.25 20.85
CA LEU A 587 -28.07 -23.64 20.93
C LEU A 587 -26.98 -24.61 21.41
N ALA A 588 -27.34 -25.76 21.98
CA ALA A 588 -26.41 -26.83 22.35
C ALA A 588 -26.20 -27.83 21.20
N GLY A 589 -26.80 -27.60 20.02
CA GLY A 589 -26.70 -28.45 18.85
C GLY A 589 -27.59 -29.70 18.91
N ARG A 590 -28.46 -29.84 19.92
CA ARG A 590 -29.41 -30.96 19.98
C ARG A 590 -30.49 -30.76 18.91
N VAL A 591 -30.68 -31.76 18.05
CA VAL A 591 -31.69 -31.71 16.99
C VAL A 591 -33.07 -31.89 17.62
N VAL A 592 -33.91 -30.86 17.48
CA VAL A 592 -35.28 -30.82 17.99
C VAL A 592 -36.29 -31.22 16.93
N MET A 593 -35.97 -31.00 15.65
CA MET A 593 -36.77 -31.44 14.52
C MET A 593 -35.89 -31.68 13.29
N GLN A 594 -36.26 -32.64 12.45
CA GLN A 594 -35.64 -32.81 11.13
C GLN A 594 -36.66 -33.31 10.10
N LYS A 595 -36.52 -32.88 8.84
CA LYS A 595 -37.44 -33.24 7.75
C LYS A 595 -36.71 -33.22 6.40
N GLN A 596 -36.92 -34.25 5.57
CA GLN A 596 -36.52 -34.22 4.16
C GLN A 596 -37.50 -33.33 3.37
N VAL A 597 -36.96 -32.40 2.59
CA VAL A 597 -37.74 -31.43 1.80
C VAL A 597 -37.33 -31.48 0.33
N HIS A 598 -38.32 -31.33 -0.55
CA HIS A 598 -38.19 -31.56 -2.00
C HIS A 598 -38.75 -30.38 -2.82
N THR A 599 -39.15 -29.29 -2.14
CA THR A 599 -39.80 -28.12 -2.74
C THR A 599 -39.02 -26.85 -2.37
N LYS A 600 -39.27 -25.76 -3.11
CA LYS A 600 -38.68 -24.44 -2.80
C LYS A 600 -39.36 -23.74 -1.63
N GLU A 601 -40.66 -24.00 -1.45
CA GLU A 601 -41.47 -23.43 -0.38
C GLU A 601 -41.82 -24.54 0.61
N ILE A 602 -41.58 -24.27 1.89
CA ILE A 602 -41.78 -25.22 2.98
C ILE A 602 -42.48 -24.49 4.12
N ASN A 603 -43.62 -25.01 4.54
CA ASN A 603 -44.27 -24.59 5.78
C ASN A 603 -43.86 -25.55 6.88
N LEU A 604 -43.20 -25.03 7.91
CA LEU A 604 -42.71 -25.80 9.04
C LEU A 604 -43.55 -25.49 10.28
N THR A 605 -44.32 -26.47 10.75
CA THR A 605 -45.12 -26.37 11.98
C THR A 605 -44.23 -26.51 13.21
N LEU A 606 -44.34 -25.58 14.15
CA LEU A 606 -43.54 -25.44 15.37
C LEU A 606 -44.35 -25.69 16.66
N SER A 607 -45.62 -26.12 16.56
CA SER A 607 -46.55 -26.26 17.70
C SER A 607 -46.10 -27.20 18.83
N ARG A 608 -45.07 -28.04 18.61
CA ARG A 608 -44.48 -28.94 19.61
C ARG A 608 -43.06 -28.55 20.02
N VAL A 609 -42.59 -27.39 19.57
CA VAL A 609 -41.27 -26.85 19.89
C VAL A 609 -41.44 -25.79 20.97
N ALA A 610 -40.65 -25.88 22.04
CA ALA A 610 -40.69 -24.90 23.11
C ALA A 610 -40.29 -23.50 22.61
N ARG A 611 -40.75 -22.46 23.31
CA ARG A 611 -40.33 -21.07 23.03
C ARG A 611 -38.83 -20.91 23.30
N GLY A 612 -38.12 -20.22 22.42
CA GLY A 612 -36.68 -20.06 22.54
C GLY A 612 -35.96 -19.72 21.23
N ILE A 613 -34.63 -19.70 21.28
CA ILE A 613 -33.76 -19.47 20.12
C ILE A 613 -33.25 -20.81 19.58
N TYR A 614 -33.38 -20.98 18.28
CA TYR A 614 -33.00 -22.18 17.54
C TYR A 614 -32.12 -21.85 16.34
N LEU A 615 -31.40 -22.85 15.86
CA LEU A 615 -30.65 -22.84 14.62
C LEU A 615 -31.40 -23.69 13.60
N LEU A 616 -31.92 -23.03 12.57
CA LEU A 616 -32.56 -23.66 11.42
C LEU A 616 -31.49 -23.89 10.35
N SER A 617 -31.29 -25.14 9.97
CA SER A 617 -30.33 -25.55 8.95
C SER A 617 -31.02 -26.22 7.77
N ILE A 618 -30.65 -25.82 6.57
CA ILE A 618 -31.03 -26.46 5.31
C ILE A 618 -29.97 -26.15 4.26
N ASP A 619 -29.69 -27.10 3.37
CA ASP A 619 -28.71 -26.95 2.28
C ASP A 619 -27.28 -26.55 2.74
N GLY A 620 -26.90 -26.93 3.96
CA GLY A 620 -25.60 -26.59 4.55
C GLY A 620 -25.50 -25.19 5.13
N LEU A 621 -26.54 -24.37 5.00
CA LEU A 621 -26.65 -23.08 5.69
C LEU A 621 -27.31 -23.24 7.06
N VAL A 622 -27.01 -22.31 7.96
CA VAL A 622 -27.62 -22.22 9.29
C VAL A 622 -28.04 -20.78 9.53
N LYS A 623 -29.30 -20.56 9.95
CA LYS A 623 -29.82 -19.24 10.33
C LYS A 623 -30.56 -19.31 11.67
N LYS A 624 -30.53 -18.20 12.43
CA LYS A 624 -31.18 -18.09 13.75
C LYS A 624 -32.70 -17.92 13.62
N LEU A 625 -33.47 -18.83 14.21
CA LEU A 625 -34.93 -18.72 14.35
C LEU A 625 -35.29 -18.46 15.82
N GLU A 626 -36.10 -17.44 16.09
CA GLU A 626 -36.70 -17.19 17.40
C GLU A 626 -38.14 -17.70 17.40
N ILE A 627 -38.56 -18.45 18.42
CA ILE A 627 -39.92 -19.01 18.58
C ILE A 627 -40.57 -18.40 19.84
N ARG A 628 -41.77 -17.82 19.70
CA ARG A 628 -42.49 -17.08 20.76
C ARG A 628 -43.83 -17.67 21.15
#